data_AF-A0A8J6IRB8-F1
#
_entry.id   AF-A0A8J6IRB8-F1
#
_cell.length_a   1.000
_cell.length_b   1.000
_cell.length_c   1.000
_cell.angle_alpha   90.00
_cell.angle_beta   90.00
_cell.angle_gamma   90.00
#
_symmetry.space_group_name_H-M   'P 1'
#
loop_
_entity.id
_entity.type
_entity.pdbx_description
1 polymer ?
#
loop_
_entity_poly.entity_id
_entity_poly.type
_entity_poly.pdbx_seq_one_letter_code
_entity_poly.pdbx_strand_id
1 'polypeptide(L)'
;MADYVVGDIQACYSELRLLLDKAGFNPANDKLWATGDLIGRGPQALQTLTYLRDLGDSFETVLGNHDLHFLAVSQKIKSDKPENKFESVLTSPALNEIVEWLRHKPLACKIMKGRLLTHAGLYPGWSLKDAIEYSDEVSKKLSSPDWHQLLQSMYSNNPLKWSNKLKGIPRYRFIINAMTRMRFVTQNGELNFSAKSSIASAPKHLQPWFSHPATQLKPHQQVLFGHWAALDGETGSEQFIGLDTGCVWGNKLTLLNLETNDYFFVKA
;
A
#
# COMPACT_ATOMS: atom_id res chain seq x y z
N MET A 1 -12.47 11.48 18.32
CA MET A 1 -12.18 10.98 16.98
C MET A 1 -10.70 11.08 16.77
N ALA A 2 -10.02 9.93 16.76
CA ALA A 2 -8.64 9.82 16.33
C ALA A 2 -8.60 9.10 14.98
N ASP A 3 -7.75 9.60 14.07
CA ASP A 3 -7.39 8.89 12.86
C ASP A 3 -6.10 8.10 13.11
N TYR A 4 -6.15 6.79 12.89
CA TYR A 4 -4.99 5.91 13.01
C TYR A 4 -4.55 5.40 11.64
N VAL A 5 -3.25 5.22 11.44
CA VAL A 5 -2.70 4.61 10.21
C VAL A 5 -1.85 3.40 10.57
N VAL A 6 -2.24 2.22 10.08
CA VAL A 6 -1.51 0.96 10.26
C VAL A 6 -0.67 0.64 9.01
N GLY A 7 0.53 0.12 9.25
CA GLY A 7 1.39 -0.42 8.20
C GLY A 7 0.86 -1.71 7.56
N ASP A 8 1.70 -2.36 6.75
CA ASP A 8 1.38 -3.60 6.05
C ASP A 8 0.96 -4.72 7.02
N ILE A 9 -0.31 -5.14 6.92
CA ILE A 9 -0.91 -6.12 7.83
C ILE A 9 -0.56 -7.55 7.40
N GLN A 10 -0.55 -7.83 6.09
CA GLN A 10 -0.12 -9.12 5.51
C GLN A 10 -0.76 -10.32 6.22
N ALA A 11 -2.07 -10.25 6.50
CA ALA A 11 -2.83 -11.28 7.19
C ALA A 11 -2.38 -11.60 8.65
N CYS A 12 -1.65 -10.71 9.32
CA CYS A 12 -1.35 -10.73 10.75
C CYS A 12 -2.56 -10.23 11.57
N TYR A 13 -3.68 -10.96 11.50
CA TYR A 13 -4.95 -10.57 12.13
C TYR A 13 -4.83 -10.44 13.65
N SER A 14 -4.15 -11.39 14.30
CA SER A 14 -4.02 -11.43 15.76
C SER A 14 -3.23 -10.21 16.26
N GLU A 15 -2.14 -9.87 15.59
CA GLU A 15 -1.30 -8.70 15.87
C GLU A 15 -2.05 -7.40 15.62
N LEU A 16 -2.84 -7.33 14.55
CA LEU A 16 -3.73 -6.19 14.27
C LEU A 16 -4.71 -5.97 15.44
N ARG A 17 -5.38 -7.03 15.90
CA ARG A 17 -6.34 -6.93 17.01
C ARG A 17 -5.67 -6.44 18.29
N LEU A 18 -4.54 -7.04 18.67
CA LEU A 18 -3.76 -6.62 19.83
C LEU A 18 -3.28 -5.16 19.73
N LEU A 19 -2.87 -4.72 18.54
CA LEU A 19 -2.39 -3.37 18.29
C LEU A 19 -3.51 -2.34 18.42
N LEU A 20 -4.69 -2.63 17.86
CA LEU A 20 -5.87 -1.78 17.97
C LEU A 20 -6.36 -1.70 19.42
N ASP A 21 -6.40 -2.82 20.14
CA ASP A 21 -6.78 -2.85 21.55
C ASP A 21 -5.78 -2.03 22.40
N LYS A 22 -4.46 -2.17 22.15
CA LYS A 22 -3.40 -1.40 22.81
C LYS A 22 -3.51 0.11 22.55
N ALA A 23 -3.92 0.50 21.34
CA ALA A 23 -4.12 1.89 20.96
C ALA A 23 -5.47 2.47 21.44
N GLY A 24 -6.34 1.62 22.02
CA GLY A 24 -7.68 2.01 22.44
C GLY A 24 -8.63 2.33 21.28
N PHE A 25 -8.40 1.76 20.09
CA PHE A 25 -9.20 2.05 18.90
C PHE A 25 -10.68 1.67 19.11
N ASN A 26 -11.56 2.64 18.89
CA ASN A 26 -13.01 2.44 18.96
C ASN A 26 -13.68 2.81 17.62
N PRO A 27 -14.17 1.83 16.83
CA PRO A 27 -14.76 2.10 15.53
C PRO A 27 -16.04 2.95 15.58
N ALA A 28 -16.66 3.15 16.75
CA ALA A 28 -17.78 4.07 16.89
C ALA A 28 -17.36 5.55 16.82
N ASN A 29 -16.08 5.86 17.10
CA ASN A 29 -15.59 7.23 17.24
C ASN A 29 -14.31 7.51 16.45
N ASP A 30 -13.59 6.48 16.03
CA ASP A 30 -12.26 6.56 15.42
C ASP A 30 -12.26 5.98 14.02
N LYS A 31 -11.25 6.36 13.24
CA LYS A 31 -11.06 5.86 11.88
C LYS A 31 -9.70 5.20 11.74
N LEU A 32 -9.70 4.04 11.11
CA LEU A 32 -8.50 3.28 10.79
C LEU A 32 -8.19 3.39 9.30
N TRP A 33 -6.95 3.73 8.99
CA TRP A 33 -6.40 3.73 7.64
C TRP A 33 -5.32 2.65 7.54
N ALA A 34 -5.25 1.90 6.44
CA ALA A 34 -4.16 0.96 6.18
C ALA A 34 -3.32 1.36 4.96
N THR A 35 -2.02 1.10 5.02
CA THR A 35 -1.08 1.33 3.90
C THR A 35 -1.23 0.31 2.75
N GLY A 36 -2.27 -0.54 2.76
CA GLY A 36 -2.43 -1.65 1.83
C GLY A 36 -1.67 -2.90 2.27
N ASP A 37 -1.58 -3.88 1.36
CA ASP A 37 -1.11 -5.23 1.63
C ASP A 37 -1.79 -5.80 2.89
N LEU A 38 -3.12 -5.81 2.84
CA LEU A 38 -3.96 -6.32 3.92
C LEU A 38 -3.74 -7.82 4.12
N ILE A 39 -3.46 -8.51 3.01
CA ILE A 39 -3.21 -9.94 2.94
C ILE A 39 -1.94 -10.23 2.14
N GLY A 40 -1.48 -11.47 2.25
CA GLY A 40 -0.24 -11.96 1.66
C GLY A 40 0.64 -12.57 2.73
N ARG A 41 1.15 -13.78 2.51
CA ARG A 41 2.12 -14.51 3.37
C ARG A 41 1.61 -14.92 4.76
N GLY A 42 0.86 -14.10 5.47
CA GLY A 42 0.35 -14.43 6.81
C GLY A 42 -0.84 -15.40 6.78
N PRO A 43 -1.14 -16.06 7.91
CA PRO A 43 -2.05 -17.19 7.93
C PRO A 43 -3.55 -16.82 7.96
N GLN A 44 -3.91 -15.60 8.39
CA GLN A 44 -5.30 -15.24 8.74
C GLN A 44 -5.98 -14.32 7.71
N ALA A 45 -5.76 -14.59 6.42
CA ALA A 45 -6.20 -13.69 5.34
C ALA A 45 -7.71 -13.42 5.33
N LEU A 46 -8.54 -14.47 5.48
CA LEU A 46 -9.99 -14.32 5.52
C LEU A 46 -10.44 -13.51 6.75
N GLN A 47 -9.87 -13.77 7.93
CA GLN A 47 -10.20 -13.03 9.15
C GLN A 47 -9.84 -11.55 9.01
N THR A 48 -8.66 -11.25 8.47
CA THR A 48 -8.23 -9.85 8.24
C THR A 48 -9.18 -9.12 7.30
N LEU A 49 -9.50 -9.69 6.13
CA LEU A 49 -10.38 -9.01 5.17
C LEU A 49 -11.81 -8.88 5.69
N THR A 50 -12.34 -9.91 6.34
CA THR A 50 -13.69 -9.88 6.93
C THR A 50 -13.77 -8.78 7.99
N TYR A 51 -12.85 -8.78 8.95
CA TYR A 51 -12.82 -7.78 10.01
C TYR A 51 -12.70 -6.34 9.46
N LEU A 52 -11.76 -6.10 8.56
CA LEU A 52 -11.53 -4.76 8.02
C LEU A 52 -12.71 -4.26 7.18
N ARG A 53 -13.34 -5.14 6.39
CA ARG A 53 -14.57 -4.80 5.64
C ARG A 53 -15.72 -4.47 6.59
N ASP A 54 -15.89 -5.26 7.65
CA ASP A 54 -17.01 -5.13 8.59
C ASP A 54 -16.88 -3.89 9.51
N LEU A 55 -15.72 -3.23 9.53
CA LEU A 55 -15.56 -1.90 10.16
C LEU A 55 -16.32 -0.79 9.42
N GLY A 56 -16.79 -1.02 8.19
CA GLY A 56 -17.58 -0.06 7.42
C GLY A 56 -16.86 1.29 7.25
N ASP A 57 -17.57 2.39 7.51
CA ASP A 57 -17.07 3.77 7.31
C ASP A 57 -15.88 4.13 8.22
N SER A 58 -15.65 3.34 9.27
CA SER A 58 -14.54 3.50 10.21
C SER A 58 -13.24 2.88 9.71
N PHE A 59 -13.22 2.29 8.50
CA PHE A 59 -12.02 1.77 7.88
C PHE A 59 -11.86 2.19 6.42
N GLU A 60 -10.64 2.65 6.10
CA GLU A 60 -10.22 2.88 4.73
C GLU A 60 -8.81 2.35 4.47
N THR A 61 -8.47 2.13 3.20
CA THR A 61 -7.16 1.64 2.80
C THR A 61 -6.79 2.14 1.42
N VAL A 62 -5.51 2.05 1.11
CA VAL A 62 -5.02 2.02 -0.27
C VAL A 62 -4.72 0.57 -0.70
N LEU A 63 -4.65 0.32 -2.00
CA LEU A 63 -4.29 -0.99 -2.56
C LEU A 63 -2.77 -1.16 -2.61
N GLY A 64 -2.29 -2.27 -2.06
CA GLY A 64 -0.92 -2.73 -2.18
C GLY A 64 -0.69 -3.74 -3.31
N ASN A 65 0.54 -4.20 -3.47
CA ASN A 65 0.86 -5.16 -4.53
C ASN A 65 0.29 -6.56 -4.27
N HIS A 66 0.20 -7.00 -3.01
CA HIS A 66 -0.35 -8.30 -2.66
C HIS A 66 -1.88 -8.27 -2.77
N ASP A 67 -2.52 -7.13 -2.49
CA ASP A 67 -3.97 -6.94 -2.72
C ASP A 67 -4.31 -7.05 -4.21
N LEU A 68 -3.58 -6.34 -5.07
CA LEU A 68 -3.73 -6.44 -6.52
C LEU A 68 -3.42 -7.86 -7.03
N HIS A 69 -2.40 -8.52 -6.46
CA HIS A 69 -2.08 -9.90 -6.82
C HIS A 69 -3.22 -10.86 -6.47
N PHE A 70 -3.81 -10.73 -5.28
CA PHE A 70 -4.97 -11.51 -4.86
C PHE A 70 -6.14 -11.31 -5.83
N LEU A 71 -6.43 -10.07 -6.21
CA LEU A 71 -7.45 -9.77 -7.23
C LEU A 71 -7.18 -10.53 -8.54
N ALA A 72 -5.94 -10.54 -9.05
CA ALA A 72 -5.59 -11.30 -10.24
C ALA A 72 -5.72 -12.84 -10.07
N VAL A 73 -5.39 -13.37 -8.89
CA VAL A 73 -5.54 -14.80 -8.59
C VAL A 73 -7.01 -15.20 -8.49
N SER A 74 -7.85 -14.38 -7.84
CA SER A 74 -9.30 -14.62 -7.71
C SER A 74 -9.98 -14.74 -9.08
N GLN A 75 -9.44 -14.06 -10.09
CA GLN A 75 -9.92 -14.08 -11.47
C GLN A 75 -9.19 -15.09 -12.37
N LYS A 76 -8.35 -15.95 -11.79
CA LYS A 76 -7.55 -16.98 -12.51
C LYS A 76 -6.61 -16.40 -13.58
N ILE A 77 -6.28 -15.11 -13.50
CA ILE A 77 -5.31 -14.43 -14.40
C ILE A 77 -3.89 -14.86 -14.05
N LYS A 78 -3.65 -15.14 -12.76
CA LYS A 78 -2.44 -15.79 -12.26
C LYS A 78 -2.81 -17.00 -11.43
N SER A 79 -1.92 -17.99 -11.46
CA SER A 79 -1.97 -19.11 -10.53
C SER A 79 -1.64 -18.61 -9.12
N ASP A 80 -2.37 -19.12 -8.13
CA ASP A 80 -1.99 -18.95 -6.74
C ASP A 80 -0.71 -19.73 -6.45
N LYS A 81 0.04 -19.28 -5.46
CA LYS A 81 1.17 -20.02 -4.91
C LYS A 81 0.98 -20.21 -3.41
N PRO A 82 1.43 -21.35 -2.82
CA PRO A 82 1.22 -21.62 -1.40
C PRO A 82 1.74 -20.54 -0.45
N GLU A 83 2.81 -19.83 -0.84
CA GLU A 83 3.37 -18.72 -0.05
C GLU A 83 2.45 -17.49 0.05
N ASN A 84 1.44 -17.35 -0.83
CA ASN A 84 0.52 -16.23 -0.77
C ASN A 84 -0.50 -16.35 0.37
N LYS A 85 -0.85 -17.59 0.76
CA LYS A 85 -1.88 -17.90 1.77
C LYS A 85 -3.29 -17.37 1.43
N PHE A 86 -3.67 -17.37 0.16
CA PHE A 86 -5.00 -16.89 -0.28
C PHE A 86 -6.11 -17.95 -0.21
N GLU A 87 -5.78 -19.23 -0.01
CA GLU A 87 -6.73 -20.34 -0.06
C GLU A 87 -7.99 -20.15 0.80
N SER A 88 -7.85 -19.65 2.02
CA SER A 88 -8.98 -19.42 2.92
C SER A 88 -9.96 -18.38 2.37
N VAL A 89 -9.47 -17.40 1.60
CA VAL A 89 -10.31 -16.40 0.95
C VAL A 89 -10.89 -16.94 -0.35
N LEU A 90 -10.07 -17.63 -1.17
CA LEU A 90 -10.46 -18.18 -2.47
C LEU A 90 -11.55 -19.26 -2.36
N THR A 91 -11.63 -19.96 -1.24
CA THR A 91 -12.64 -20.99 -0.96
C THR A 91 -13.82 -20.47 -0.14
N SER A 92 -13.78 -19.21 0.29
CA SER A 92 -14.84 -18.61 1.10
C SER A 92 -16.11 -18.33 0.28
N PRO A 93 -17.31 -18.60 0.82
CA PRO A 93 -18.57 -18.14 0.23
C PRO A 93 -18.62 -16.62 -0.01
N ALA A 94 -17.86 -15.84 0.78
CA ALA A 94 -17.79 -14.38 0.69
C ALA A 94 -16.80 -13.88 -0.37
N LEU A 95 -16.16 -14.76 -1.17
CA LEU A 95 -15.13 -14.38 -2.14
C LEU A 95 -15.57 -13.22 -3.04
N ASN A 96 -16.77 -13.32 -3.64
CA ASN A 96 -17.25 -12.30 -4.57
C ASN A 96 -17.46 -10.96 -3.89
N GLU A 97 -17.99 -10.93 -2.66
CA GLU A 97 -18.16 -9.70 -1.89
C GLU A 97 -16.82 -9.07 -1.52
N ILE A 98 -15.84 -9.89 -1.13
CA ILE A 98 -14.49 -9.43 -0.78
C ILE A 98 -13.79 -8.85 -2.00
N VAL A 99 -13.85 -9.53 -3.14
CA VAL A 99 -13.27 -9.05 -4.41
C VAL A 99 -13.93 -7.74 -4.82
N GLU A 100 -15.26 -7.66 -4.73
CA GLU A 100 -16.01 -6.45 -5.07
C GLU A 100 -15.64 -5.29 -4.16
N TRP A 101 -15.58 -5.50 -2.85
CA TRP A 101 -15.16 -4.48 -1.89
C TRP A 101 -13.72 -4.01 -2.13
N LEU A 102 -12.79 -4.95 -2.31
CA LEU A 102 -11.37 -4.64 -2.42
C LEU A 102 -11.04 -3.91 -3.73
N ARG A 103 -11.62 -4.30 -4.87
CA ARG A 103 -11.31 -3.67 -6.16
C ARG A 103 -11.76 -2.21 -6.27
N HIS A 104 -12.60 -1.73 -5.36
CA HIS A 104 -13.02 -0.33 -5.27
C HIS A 104 -12.12 0.54 -4.39
N LYS A 105 -11.10 -0.04 -3.75
CA LYS A 105 -10.15 0.74 -2.95
C LYS A 105 -9.16 1.50 -3.86
N PRO A 106 -8.74 2.72 -3.49
CA PRO A 106 -7.84 3.53 -4.31
C PRO A 106 -6.38 3.09 -4.19
N LEU A 107 -5.50 3.57 -5.07
CA LEU A 107 -4.05 3.39 -4.91
C LEU A 107 -3.41 4.46 -4.01
N ALA A 108 -4.04 5.62 -3.91
CA ALA A 108 -3.65 6.71 -3.04
C ALA A 108 -4.89 7.48 -2.59
N CYS A 109 -4.89 7.96 -1.35
CA CYS A 109 -5.96 8.80 -0.81
C CYS A 109 -5.40 9.90 0.10
N LYS A 110 -6.21 10.95 0.30
CA LYS A 110 -5.89 12.03 1.21
C LYS A 110 -6.54 11.74 2.57
N ILE A 111 -5.73 11.56 3.60
CA ILE A 111 -6.23 11.26 4.96
C ILE A 111 -6.51 12.54 5.75
N MET A 112 -5.70 13.58 5.54
CA MET A 112 -5.87 14.91 6.15
C MET A 112 -5.34 16.00 5.22
N LYS A 113 -5.52 17.28 5.57
CA LYS A 113 -4.93 18.39 4.79
C LYS A 113 -3.40 18.24 4.77
N GLY A 114 -2.84 18.05 3.58
CA GLY A 114 -1.39 17.91 3.38
C GLY A 114 -0.85 16.50 3.57
N ARG A 115 -1.68 15.50 3.94
CA ARG A 115 -1.22 14.12 4.16
C ARG A 115 -1.75 13.18 3.08
N LEU A 116 -0.84 12.53 2.38
CA LEU A 116 -1.13 11.50 1.38
C LEU A 116 -0.84 10.11 1.97
N LEU A 117 -1.75 9.16 1.75
CA LEU A 117 -1.54 7.74 1.98
C LEU A 117 -1.41 7.04 0.62
N THR A 118 -0.41 6.18 0.47
CA THR A 118 -0.11 5.38 -0.73
C THR A 118 0.73 4.18 -0.31
N HIS A 119 0.65 3.05 -0.99
CA HIS A 119 1.30 1.83 -0.51
C HIS A 119 2.83 1.91 -0.55
N ALA A 120 3.43 2.30 -1.68
CA ALA A 120 4.88 2.30 -1.87
C ALA A 120 5.53 3.69 -1.80
N GLY A 121 4.76 4.76 -2.03
CA GLY A 121 5.27 6.14 -1.95
C GLY A 121 4.79 7.06 -3.08
N LEU A 122 5.47 8.22 -3.18
CA LEU A 122 5.20 9.28 -4.16
C LEU A 122 6.33 9.34 -5.19
N TYR A 123 6.03 9.05 -6.46
CA TYR A 123 7.05 9.07 -7.50
C TYR A 123 7.71 10.46 -7.64
N PRO A 124 9.05 10.54 -7.83
CA PRO A 124 9.74 11.82 -7.97
C PRO A 124 9.19 12.69 -9.11
N GLY A 125 8.84 13.93 -8.80
CA GLY A 125 8.23 14.87 -9.75
C GLY A 125 6.70 14.83 -9.79
N TRP A 126 6.04 13.98 -9.00
CA TRP A 126 4.59 14.09 -8.77
C TRP A 126 4.30 14.94 -7.54
N SER A 127 3.28 15.79 -7.63
CA SER A 127 2.66 16.42 -6.48
C SER A 127 1.69 15.47 -5.78
N LEU A 128 1.27 15.80 -4.55
CA LEU A 128 0.19 15.05 -3.89
C LEU A 128 -1.11 15.06 -4.71
N LYS A 129 -1.37 16.14 -5.45
CA LYS A 129 -2.54 16.25 -6.32
C LYS A 129 -2.42 15.28 -7.50
N ASP A 130 -1.26 15.24 -8.15
CA ASP A 130 -1.02 14.31 -9.26
C ASP A 130 -1.20 12.86 -8.81
N ALA A 131 -0.69 12.51 -7.63
CA ALA A 131 -0.85 11.17 -7.07
C ALA A 131 -2.32 10.78 -6.89
N ILE A 132 -3.16 11.68 -6.35
CA ILE A 132 -4.60 11.43 -6.22
C ILE A 132 -5.26 11.29 -7.59
N GLU A 133 -5.00 12.20 -8.53
CA GLU A 133 -5.59 12.16 -9.88
C GLU A 133 -5.21 10.86 -10.63
N TYR A 134 -3.95 10.44 -10.54
CA TYR A 134 -3.48 9.21 -11.16
C TYR A 134 -4.02 7.95 -10.47
N SER A 135 -4.16 7.99 -9.14
CA SER A 135 -4.89 6.94 -8.41
C SER A 135 -6.32 6.83 -8.93
N ASP A 136 -7.05 7.94 -9.05
CA ASP A 136 -8.43 7.96 -9.53
C ASP A 136 -8.57 7.39 -10.95
N GLU A 137 -7.60 7.65 -11.84
CA GLU A 137 -7.56 7.05 -13.18
C GLU A 137 -7.57 5.51 -13.11
N VAL A 138 -6.73 4.94 -12.24
CA VAL A 138 -6.62 3.48 -12.10
C VAL A 138 -7.82 2.92 -11.34
N SER A 139 -8.27 3.57 -10.27
CA SER A 139 -9.44 3.18 -9.48
C SER A 139 -10.70 3.09 -10.34
N LYS A 140 -10.90 4.04 -11.26
CA LYS A 140 -12.01 4.00 -12.23
C LYS A 140 -11.96 2.76 -13.11
N LYS A 141 -10.76 2.36 -13.56
CA LYS A 141 -10.60 1.15 -14.38
C LYS A 141 -10.79 -0.12 -13.55
N LEU A 142 -10.29 -0.18 -12.32
CA LEU A 142 -10.51 -1.30 -11.39
C LEU A 142 -11.99 -1.45 -10.96
N SER A 143 -12.73 -0.34 -10.91
CA SER A 143 -14.17 -0.32 -10.62
C SER A 143 -15.04 -0.62 -11.84
N SER A 144 -14.50 -0.54 -13.07
CA SER A 144 -15.25 -0.80 -14.30
C SER A 144 -15.57 -2.29 -14.52
N PRO A 145 -16.56 -2.63 -15.36
CA PRO A 145 -16.83 -4.03 -15.75
C PRO A 145 -15.63 -4.75 -16.38
N ASP A 146 -14.73 -4.02 -17.07
CA ASP A 146 -13.56 -4.57 -17.78
C ASP A 146 -12.26 -4.51 -16.96
N TRP A 147 -12.35 -4.52 -15.63
CA TRP A 147 -11.20 -4.40 -14.73
C TRP A 147 -10.18 -5.54 -14.91
N HIS A 148 -10.61 -6.72 -15.33
CA HIS A 148 -9.75 -7.88 -15.62
C HIS A 148 -8.65 -7.58 -16.64
N GLN A 149 -8.93 -6.75 -17.64
CA GLN A 149 -7.96 -6.37 -18.69
C GLN A 149 -6.76 -5.61 -18.09
N LEU A 150 -7.02 -4.79 -17.07
CA LEU A 150 -5.97 -4.06 -16.37
C LEU A 150 -5.09 -5.04 -15.56
N LEU A 151 -5.71 -5.98 -14.85
CA LEU A 151 -4.99 -7.00 -14.08
C LEU A 151 -4.11 -7.91 -14.95
N GLN A 152 -4.58 -8.30 -16.13
CA GLN A 152 -3.77 -9.05 -17.10
C GLN A 152 -2.52 -8.28 -17.51
N SER A 153 -2.63 -6.96 -17.57
CA SER A 153 -1.61 -6.08 -18.12
C SER A 153 -0.64 -5.50 -17.10
N MET A 154 -0.86 -5.67 -15.79
CA MET A 154 -0.07 -5.00 -14.74
C MET A 154 1.29 -5.64 -14.45
N TYR A 155 1.52 -6.90 -14.84
CA TYR A 155 2.70 -7.69 -14.44
C TYR A 155 4.03 -7.32 -15.13
N SER A 156 4.02 -6.32 -16.02
CA SER A 156 5.25 -5.84 -16.64
C SER A 156 5.89 -4.72 -15.82
N ASN A 157 7.21 -4.63 -15.87
CA ASN A 157 7.97 -3.55 -15.24
C ASN A 157 8.03 -2.30 -16.13
N ASN A 158 7.73 -2.40 -17.43
CA ASN A 158 7.83 -1.28 -18.36
C ASN A 158 6.51 -0.51 -18.50
N PRO A 159 6.52 0.83 -18.53
CA PRO A 159 7.70 1.70 -18.60
C PRO A 159 8.35 1.93 -17.23
N LEU A 160 9.67 2.20 -17.23
CA LEU A 160 10.43 2.48 -16.00
C LEU A 160 10.41 3.96 -15.61
N LYS A 161 10.08 4.87 -16.54
CA LYS A 161 10.08 6.31 -16.31
C LYS A 161 8.74 6.94 -16.66
N TRP A 162 8.30 7.89 -15.84
CA TRP A 162 7.07 8.62 -16.09
C TRP A 162 7.20 9.53 -17.31
N SER A 163 6.12 9.63 -18.07
CA SER A 163 5.92 10.70 -19.05
C SER A 163 4.44 11.06 -19.11
N ASN A 164 4.13 12.35 -19.12
CA ASN A 164 2.78 12.85 -19.35
C ASN A 164 2.20 12.45 -20.72
N LYS A 165 3.04 11.93 -21.63
CA LYS A 165 2.63 11.38 -22.93
C LYS A 165 2.15 9.93 -22.86
N LEU A 166 2.37 9.23 -21.74
CA LEU A 166 1.87 7.86 -21.56
C LEU A 166 0.34 7.86 -21.61
N LYS A 167 -0.23 6.87 -22.31
CA LYS A 167 -1.68 6.65 -22.43
C LYS A 167 -2.00 5.16 -22.26
N GLY A 168 -3.24 4.86 -21.89
CA GLY A 168 -3.74 3.49 -21.78
C GLY A 168 -2.93 2.60 -20.83
N ILE A 169 -2.73 1.34 -21.21
CA ILE A 169 -2.07 0.32 -20.39
C ILE A 169 -0.66 0.73 -19.88
N PRO A 170 0.26 1.26 -20.71
CA PRO A 170 1.55 1.75 -20.21
C PRO A 170 1.43 2.81 -19.11
N ARG A 171 0.43 3.69 -19.19
CA ARG A 171 0.17 4.72 -18.17
C ARG A 171 -0.32 4.08 -16.87
N TYR A 172 -1.35 3.25 -16.93
CA TYR A 172 -1.91 2.59 -15.74
C TYR A 172 -0.88 1.72 -15.04
N ARG A 173 -0.11 0.95 -15.81
CA ARG A 173 0.94 0.09 -15.27
C ARG A 173 2.05 0.89 -14.59
N PHE A 174 2.45 2.03 -15.17
CA PHE A 174 3.40 2.90 -14.49
C PHE A 174 2.85 3.38 -13.14
N ILE A 175 1.60 3.85 -13.12
CA ILE A 175 0.94 4.35 -11.91
C ILE A 175 0.90 3.25 -10.84
N ILE A 176 0.43 2.06 -11.21
CA ILE A 176 0.40 0.89 -10.33
C ILE A 176 1.80 0.59 -9.80
N ASN A 177 2.81 0.50 -10.66
CA ASN A 177 4.17 0.17 -10.23
C ASN A 177 4.77 1.23 -9.29
N ALA A 178 4.55 2.51 -9.59
CA ALA A 178 5.02 3.62 -8.75
C ALA A 178 4.36 3.60 -7.37
N MET A 179 3.05 3.37 -7.30
CA MET A 179 2.27 3.42 -6.05
C MET A 179 2.29 2.13 -5.24
N THR A 180 2.61 0.99 -5.87
CA THR A 180 2.52 -0.31 -5.18
C THR A 180 3.82 -1.09 -5.10
N ARG A 181 4.86 -0.69 -5.85
CA ARG A 181 6.09 -1.50 -5.96
C ARG A 181 7.39 -0.71 -5.80
N MET A 182 7.33 0.61 -5.78
CA MET A 182 8.50 1.49 -5.72
C MET A 182 9.28 1.36 -4.40
N ARG A 183 10.61 1.37 -4.51
CA ARG A 183 11.53 1.51 -3.36
C ARG A 183 12.65 2.46 -3.76
N PHE A 184 13.44 2.01 -4.73
CA PHE A 184 14.56 2.74 -5.28
C PHE A 184 14.25 3.34 -6.64
N VAL A 185 14.91 4.44 -6.93
CA VAL A 185 14.93 5.09 -8.25
C VAL A 185 16.36 5.40 -8.67
N THR A 186 16.60 5.50 -9.98
CA THR A 186 17.85 6.03 -10.50
C THR A 186 17.89 7.56 -10.39
N GLN A 187 19.06 8.17 -10.62
CA GLN A 187 19.19 9.64 -10.71
C GLN A 187 18.33 10.26 -11.81
N ASN A 188 17.98 9.47 -12.84
CA ASN A 188 17.12 9.91 -13.95
C ASN A 188 15.62 9.71 -13.67
N GLY A 189 15.26 9.26 -12.47
CA GLY A 189 13.88 8.98 -12.07
C GLY A 189 13.34 7.64 -12.61
N GLU A 190 14.18 6.69 -13.00
CA GLU A 190 13.69 5.37 -13.42
C GLU A 190 13.42 4.49 -12.19
N LEU A 191 12.27 3.82 -12.17
CA LEU A 191 11.92 2.85 -11.14
C LEU A 191 12.88 1.65 -11.16
N ASN A 192 13.31 1.21 -9.98
CA ASN A 192 14.07 -0.03 -9.83
C ASN A 192 13.27 -1.07 -9.01
N PHE A 193 13.06 -2.26 -9.59
CA PHE A 193 12.33 -3.35 -8.96
C PHE A 193 13.21 -4.52 -8.50
N SER A 194 14.52 -4.47 -8.78
CA SER A 194 15.45 -5.55 -8.42
C SER A 194 16.02 -5.38 -7.02
N ALA A 195 16.34 -4.16 -6.61
CA ALA A 195 16.81 -3.86 -5.25
C ALA A 195 15.64 -3.88 -4.26
N LYS A 196 15.72 -4.78 -3.27
CA LYS A 196 14.73 -4.97 -2.20
C LYS A 196 15.33 -4.85 -0.80
N SER A 197 16.57 -4.39 -0.71
CA SER A 197 17.36 -4.29 0.52
C SER A 197 17.03 -3.03 1.33
N SER A 198 17.69 -2.89 2.48
CA SER A 198 17.80 -1.62 3.21
C SER A 198 18.56 -0.57 2.40
N ILE A 199 18.48 0.69 2.84
CA ILE A 199 19.21 1.82 2.21
C ILE A 199 20.72 1.59 2.26
N ALA A 200 21.25 1.10 3.39
CA ALA A 200 22.69 0.90 3.59
C ALA A 200 23.32 -0.11 2.64
N SER A 201 22.52 -1.06 2.12
CA SER A 201 22.99 -2.09 1.18
C SER A 201 22.64 -1.78 -0.28
N ALA A 202 22.12 -0.57 -0.57
CA ALA A 202 21.71 -0.19 -1.91
C ALA A 202 22.92 0.01 -2.85
N PRO A 203 22.84 -0.40 -4.12
CA PRO A 203 23.82 -0.02 -5.13
C PRO A 203 23.98 1.51 -5.24
N LYS A 204 25.21 2.00 -5.43
CA LYS A 204 25.53 3.45 -5.46
C LYS A 204 24.78 4.28 -6.50
N HIS A 205 24.26 3.66 -7.56
CA HIS A 205 23.51 4.34 -8.62
C HIS A 205 22.01 4.46 -8.31
N LEU A 206 21.56 3.87 -7.20
CA LEU A 206 20.18 3.90 -6.73
C LEU A 206 20.08 4.75 -5.47
N GLN A 207 18.95 5.42 -5.34
CA GLN A 207 18.58 6.17 -4.15
C GLN A 207 17.13 5.86 -3.75
N PRO A 208 16.78 5.93 -2.46
CA PRO A 208 15.38 5.86 -2.04
C PRO A 208 14.56 6.92 -2.78
N TRP A 209 13.33 6.59 -3.17
CA TRP A 209 12.47 7.51 -3.93
C TRP A 209 12.27 8.86 -3.22
N PHE A 210 12.22 8.86 -1.89
CA PHE A 210 12.00 10.05 -1.07
C PHE A 210 13.24 10.95 -0.94
N SER A 211 14.43 10.43 -1.26
CA SER A 211 15.67 11.21 -1.30
C SER A 211 15.96 11.83 -2.67
N HIS A 212 15.17 11.50 -3.70
CA HIS A 212 15.38 12.03 -5.04
C HIS A 212 15.11 13.55 -5.07
N PRO A 213 15.96 14.39 -5.69
CA PRO A 213 15.81 15.87 -5.66
C PRO A 213 14.49 16.42 -6.24
N ALA A 214 13.86 15.66 -7.13
CA ALA A 214 12.54 15.97 -7.69
C ALA A 214 11.35 15.60 -6.78
N THR A 215 11.58 14.91 -5.66
CA THR A 215 10.56 14.62 -4.66
C THR A 215 10.49 15.79 -3.68
N GLN A 216 9.68 16.79 -4.01
CA GLN A 216 9.57 18.03 -3.23
C GLN A 216 8.19 18.16 -2.61
N LEU A 217 8.17 18.23 -1.28
CA LEU A 217 6.97 18.46 -0.49
C LEU A 217 7.02 19.86 0.12
N LYS A 218 5.87 20.53 0.21
CA LYS A 218 5.73 21.76 1.01
C LYS A 218 5.98 21.42 2.49
N PRO A 219 6.41 22.37 3.35
CA PRO A 219 6.76 22.07 4.75
C PRO A 219 5.68 21.36 5.57
N HIS A 220 4.40 21.60 5.28
CA HIS A 220 3.26 20.98 5.97
C HIS A 220 2.77 19.66 5.32
N GLN A 221 3.44 19.19 4.28
CA GLN A 221 3.03 17.99 3.55
C GLN A 221 3.77 16.76 4.04
N GLN A 222 3.04 15.64 4.14
CA GLN A 222 3.57 14.34 4.51
C GLN A 222 3.04 13.25 3.56
N VAL A 223 3.84 12.21 3.37
CA VAL A 223 3.49 10.98 2.66
C VAL A 223 3.68 9.81 3.62
N LEU A 224 2.59 9.09 3.88
CA LEU A 224 2.57 7.88 4.69
C LEU A 224 2.52 6.68 3.74
N PHE A 225 3.38 5.70 3.98
CA PHE A 225 3.53 4.53 3.11
C PHE A 225 3.98 3.28 3.86
N GLY A 226 3.84 2.14 3.21
CA GLY A 226 4.21 0.81 3.70
C GLY A 226 5.20 0.13 2.75
N HIS A 227 4.94 -1.13 2.40
CA HIS A 227 5.63 -1.97 1.38
C HIS A 227 7.11 -2.31 1.62
N TRP A 228 7.88 -1.37 2.14
CA TRP A 228 9.33 -1.48 2.24
C TRP A 228 9.78 -1.97 3.61
N ALA A 229 9.40 -3.18 4.01
CA ALA A 229 9.79 -3.80 5.28
C ALA A 229 11.28 -3.69 5.63
N ALA A 230 12.18 -3.82 4.64
CA ALA A 230 13.63 -3.69 4.83
C ALA A 230 14.11 -2.27 5.21
N LEU A 231 13.21 -1.28 5.14
CA LEU A 231 13.42 0.08 5.62
C LEU A 231 13.16 0.20 7.13
N ASP A 232 12.31 -0.66 7.71
CA ASP A 232 11.85 -0.61 9.11
C ASP A 232 11.34 0.78 9.56
N GLY A 233 10.73 1.52 8.64
CA GLY A 233 10.25 2.89 8.89
C GLY A 233 11.34 3.98 8.93
N GLU A 234 12.61 3.62 8.77
CA GLU A 234 13.76 4.53 8.90
C GLU A 234 13.98 5.38 7.62
N THR A 235 13.21 6.46 7.49
CA THR A 235 13.34 7.42 6.37
C THR A 235 14.31 8.56 6.67
N GLY A 236 14.54 8.87 7.96
CA GLY A 236 15.26 10.06 8.39
C GLY A 236 14.53 11.37 8.07
N SER A 237 13.20 11.35 7.90
CA SER A 237 12.39 12.52 7.54
C SER A 237 11.06 12.56 8.26
N GLU A 238 10.66 13.74 8.72
CA GLU A 238 9.31 13.98 9.26
C GLU A 238 8.23 14.07 8.17
N GLN A 239 8.62 14.20 6.90
CA GLN A 239 7.70 14.31 5.78
C GLN A 239 7.40 12.97 5.10
N PHE A 240 8.23 11.95 5.30
CA PHE A 240 8.08 10.64 4.71
C PHE A 240 8.00 9.61 5.83
N ILE A 241 6.83 9.03 6.05
CA ILE A 241 6.57 8.15 7.19
C ILE A 241 6.36 6.73 6.66
N GLY A 242 7.34 5.86 6.91
CA GLY A 242 7.24 4.43 6.60
C GLY A 242 6.64 3.67 7.78
N LEU A 243 5.57 2.91 7.53
CA LEU A 243 4.85 2.15 8.56
C LEU A 243 4.97 0.62 8.39
N ASP A 244 5.50 0.15 7.25
CA ASP A 244 5.84 -1.27 7.08
C ASP A 244 7.12 -1.60 7.85
N THR A 245 6.90 -2.14 9.05
CA THR A 245 7.94 -2.63 9.95
C THR A 245 8.02 -4.16 9.93
N GLY A 246 7.50 -4.82 8.88
CA GLY A 246 7.72 -6.24 8.61
C GLY A 246 7.09 -7.21 9.61
N CYS A 247 5.82 -6.99 9.98
CA CYS A 247 5.10 -7.88 10.90
C CYS A 247 5.16 -9.36 10.47
N VAL A 248 4.79 -9.66 9.22
CA VAL A 248 4.79 -11.03 8.68
C VAL A 248 6.18 -11.67 8.60
N TRP A 249 7.24 -10.89 8.79
CA TRP A 249 8.63 -11.34 8.84
C TRP A 249 9.15 -11.59 10.25
N GLY A 250 8.27 -11.56 11.27
CA GLY A 250 8.63 -11.79 12.66
C GLY A 250 9.14 -10.55 13.39
N ASN A 251 8.95 -9.35 12.83
CA ASN A 251 9.31 -8.10 13.50
C ASN A 251 8.12 -7.50 14.25
N LYS A 252 7.52 -6.42 13.75
CA LYS A 252 6.42 -5.73 14.46
C LYS A 252 5.40 -5.16 13.48
N LEU A 253 4.15 -5.05 13.94
CA LEU A 253 3.11 -4.24 13.30
C LEU A 253 3.08 -2.86 13.96
N THR A 254 3.05 -1.80 13.15
CA THR A 254 3.13 -0.40 13.62
C THR A 254 1.87 0.36 13.25
N LEU A 255 1.39 1.17 14.20
CA LEU A 255 0.24 2.06 14.09
C LEU A 255 0.64 3.47 14.50
N LEU A 256 0.29 4.47 13.71
CA LEU A 256 0.48 5.89 14.00
C LEU A 256 -0.86 6.53 14.37
N ASN A 257 -0.93 7.25 15.49
CA ASN A 257 -2.02 8.17 15.78
C ASN A 257 -1.75 9.52 15.10
N LEU A 258 -2.61 9.95 14.18
CA LEU A 258 -2.40 11.16 13.38
C LEU A 258 -2.56 12.47 14.17
N GLU A 259 -3.28 12.44 15.29
CA GLU A 259 -3.52 13.63 16.11
C GLU A 259 -2.36 13.90 17.06
N THR A 260 -1.85 12.86 17.71
CA THR A 260 -0.77 12.98 18.70
C THR A 260 0.62 12.75 18.11
N ASN A 261 0.70 12.12 16.93
CA ASN A 261 1.91 11.55 16.33
C ASN A 261 2.56 10.44 17.19
N ASP A 262 1.79 9.81 18.09
CA ASP A 262 2.26 8.66 18.86
C ASP A 262 2.28 7.39 18.02
N TYR A 263 3.32 6.58 18.23
CA TYR A 263 3.46 5.27 17.62
C TYR A 263 3.11 4.16 18.60
N PHE A 264 2.29 3.21 18.15
CA PHE A 264 2.00 1.96 18.83
C PHE A 264 2.59 0.82 18.01
N PHE A 265 3.07 -0.22 18.70
CA PHE A 265 3.53 -1.44 18.04
C PHE A 265 3.23 -2.69 18.86
N VAL A 266 3.08 -3.79 18.16
CA VAL A 266 2.97 -5.16 18.67
C VAL A 266 3.97 -6.02 17.91
N LYS A 267 4.71 -6.89 18.62
CA LYS A 267 5.62 -7.86 18.00
C LYS A 267 4.82 -9.02 17.40
N ALA A 268 5.31 -9.53 16.28
CA ALA A 268 4.79 -10.75 15.66
C ALA A 268 5.18 -12.03 16.41
#